data_AF-A0ABC8SJ26-F1
#
_entry.id   AF-A0ABC8SJ26-F1
#
_cell.length_a   1.000
_cell.length_b   1.000
_cell.length_c   1.000
_cell.angle_alpha   90.00
_cell.angle_beta   90.00
_cell.angle_gamma   90.00
#
_symmetry.space_group_name_H-M   'P 1'
#
loop_
_entity.id
_entity.type
_entity.pdbx_description
1 polymer ?
#
loop_
_entity_poly.entity_id
_entity_poly.type
_entity_poly.pdbx_seq_one_letter_code
_entity_poly.pdbx_strand_id
1 'polypeptide(L)'
;MQRFGPSEGLFGHMGLSDKDIVALSGGHTLGQCYKECSGFEGPWTTNLLIFDNSYFKELLSGDKEGLIQLPSDKTLLEDLVFRPSVEKYAAICKTF
;
A
#
# COMPACT_ATOMS: atom_id res chain seq x y z
N MET A 1 -6.18 -26.69 -6.70
CA MET A 1 -4.91 -26.93 -5.99
C MET A 1 -4.28 -25.57 -5.71
N GLN A 2 -4.59 -24.96 -4.57
CA GLN A 2 -3.99 -23.68 -4.16
C GLN A 2 -2.56 -23.97 -3.70
N ARG A 3 -1.58 -23.40 -4.40
CA ARG A 3 -0.20 -23.35 -3.91
C ARG A 3 -0.12 -22.17 -2.94
N PHE A 4 0.02 -22.45 -1.65
CA PHE A 4 0.37 -21.45 -0.64
C PHE A 4 1.90 -21.35 -0.59
N GLY A 5 2.45 -20.28 -1.19
CA GLY A 5 3.76 -19.70 -0.84
C GLY A 5 3.57 -18.60 0.21
N PRO A 6 4.62 -18.10 0.88
CA PRO A 6 4.60 -17.84 2.32
C PRO A 6 3.62 -16.73 2.72
N SER A 7 2.45 -17.17 3.13
CA SER A 7 1.53 -16.50 4.05
C SER A 7 2.06 -16.55 5.49
N GLU A 8 3.33 -16.20 5.71
CA GLU A 8 4.05 -16.32 6.99
C GLU A 8 4.09 -14.97 7.73
N GLY A 9 2.92 -14.33 7.86
CA GLY A 9 2.78 -13.04 8.52
C GLY A 9 1.36 -12.82 9.02
N LEU A 10 1.12 -11.70 9.71
CA LEU A 10 -0.16 -11.35 10.33
C LEU A 10 -1.36 -11.58 9.39
N PHE A 11 -1.26 -11.13 8.14
CA PHE A 11 -2.33 -11.24 7.16
C PHE A 11 -2.56 -12.66 6.63
N GLY A 12 -1.51 -13.50 6.62
CA GLY A 12 -1.63 -14.92 6.29
C GLY A 12 -2.48 -15.68 7.31
N HIS A 13 -2.33 -15.35 8.60
CA HIS A 13 -3.19 -15.89 9.67
C HIS A 13 -4.65 -15.46 9.56
N MET A 14 -4.93 -14.34 8.88
CA MET A 14 -6.28 -13.86 8.60
C MET A 14 -6.89 -14.51 7.35
N GLY A 15 -6.16 -15.38 6.64
CA GLY A 15 -6.62 -16.04 5.43
C GLY A 15 -6.65 -15.12 4.20
N LEU A 16 -5.94 -13.99 4.23
CA LEU A 16 -5.86 -13.05 3.11
C LEU A 16 -4.76 -13.45 2.14
N SER A 17 -5.03 -13.26 0.85
CA SER A 17 -4.02 -13.47 -0.19
C SER A 17 -3.10 -12.25 -0.33
N ASP A 18 -1.93 -12.45 -0.94
CA ASP A 18 -0.97 -11.37 -1.24
C ASP A 18 -1.61 -10.22 -2.01
N LYS A 19 -2.53 -10.54 -2.92
CA LYS A 19 -3.29 -9.54 -3.68
C LYS A 19 -4.21 -8.72 -2.78
N ASP A 20 -4.85 -9.35 -1.80
CA ASP A 20 -5.74 -8.69 -0.84
C ASP A 20 -4.95 -7.74 0.06
N ILE A 21 -3.74 -8.16 0.48
CA ILE A 21 -2.83 -7.33 1.28
C ILE A 21 -2.48 -6.05 0.51
N VAL A 22 -2.00 -6.18 -0.73
CA VAL A 22 -1.63 -5.00 -1.54
C VAL A 22 -2.84 -4.09 -1.81
N ALA A 23 -4.01 -4.67 -2.06
CA ALA A 23 -5.24 -3.89 -2.26
C ALA A 23 -5.66 -3.14 -0.99
N LEU A 24 -5.60 -3.79 0.19
CA LEU A 24 -5.94 -3.16 1.46
C LEU A 24 -4.96 -2.05 1.85
N SER A 25 -3.66 -2.21 1.56
CA SER A 25 -2.67 -1.15 1.72
C SER A 25 -3.02 0.11 0.94
N GLY A 26 -3.68 -0.04 -0.22
CA GLY A 26 -4.21 1.08 -1.00
C GLY A 26 -5.23 1.96 -0.26
N GLY A 27 -5.79 1.49 0.86
CA GLY A 27 -6.64 2.30 1.74
C GLY A 27 -5.95 3.55 2.28
N HIS A 28 -4.62 3.55 2.37
CA HIS A 28 -3.82 4.73 2.69
C HIS A 28 -3.95 5.87 1.65
N THR A 29 -4.62 5.66 0.52
CA THR A 29 -5.01 6.77 -0.37
C THR A 29 -5.87 7.82 0.35
N LEU A 30 -6.55 7.44 1.42
CA LEU A 30 -7.33 8.31 2.29
C LEU A 30 -6.59 8.64 3.59
N GLY A 31 -6.77 9.86 4.07
CA GLY A 31 -6.31 10.29 5.39
C GLY A 31 -4.81 10.51 5.49
N GLN A 32 -4.33 10.50 6.73
CA GLN A 32 -2.94 10.78 7.09
C GLN A 32 -2.57 10.17 8.43
N CYS A 33 -1.26 10.07 8.68
CA CYS A 33 -0.74 9.76 10.00
C CYS A 33 -0.75 11.00 10.92
N TYR A 34 -0.96 10.75 12.21
CA TYR A 34 -0.89 11.73 13.29
C TYR A 34 0.15 11.27 14.30
N LYS A 35 1.09 12.15 14.64
CA LYS A 35 2.28 11.81 15.43
C LYS A 35 1.93 11.28 16.82
N GLU A 36 0.88 11.82 17.42
CA GLU A 36 0.33 11.43 18.71
C GLU A 36 -0.31 10.04 18.71
N CYS A 37 -0.71 9.52 17.55
CA CYS A 37 -1.37 8.23 17.41
C CYS A 37 -0.38 7.10 17.08
N SER A 38 0.50 7.33 16.09
CA SER A 38 1.38 6.29 15.53
C SER A 38 2.87 6.59 15.61
N GLY A 39 3.26 7.82 15.99
CA GLY A 39 4.64 8.30 15.88
C GLY A 39 5.05 8.75 14.48
N PHE A 40 4.16 8.62 13.48
CA PHE A 40 4.35 9.09 12.11
C PHE A 40 3.46 10.30 11.82
N GLU A 41 3.83 11.13 10.84
CA GLU A 41 3.11 12.37 10.52
C GLU A 41 3.04 12.59 9.01
N GLY A 42 1.86 12.98 8.54
CA GLY A 42 1.63 13.39 7.16
C GLY A 42 0.80 12.41 6.33
N PRO A 43 0.30 12.86 5.16
CA PRO A 43 -0.52 12.07 4.27
C PRO A 43 0.28 11.24 3.28
N TRP A 44 -0.31 10.17 2.75
CA TRP A 44 0.29 9.40 1.64
C TRP A 44 -0.01 10.01 0.27
N THR A 45 -1.08 10.80 0.16
CA THR A 45 -1.53 11.43 -1.09
C THR A 45 -1.82 12.90 -0.87
N THR A 46 -1.84 13.68 -1.96
CA THR A 46 -2.17 15.10 -1.91
C THR A 46 -3.65 15.36 -1.63
N ASN A 47 -4.53 14.42 -2.00
CA ASN A 47 -5.98 14.52 -1.84
C ASN A 47 -6.50 13.48 -0.83
N LEU A 48 -6.43 13.81 0.47
CA LEU A 48 -6.73 12.89 1.58
C LEU A 48 -8.18 12.38 1.63
N LEU A 49 -9.10 12.97 0.86
CA LEU A 49 -10.53 12.66 0.89
C LEU A 49 -11.03 12.01 -0.41
N ILE A 50 -10.13 11.71 -1.35
CA ILE A 50 -10.47 11.06 -2.62
C ILE A 50 -9.96 9.63 -2.60
N PHE A 51 -10.89 8.68 -2.76
CA PHE A 51 -10.53 7.28 -2.95
C PHE A 51 -10.20 7.04 -4.42
N ASP A 52 -8.91 6.97 -4.73
CA ASP A 52 -8.39 6.67 -6.06
C ASP A 52 -7.07 5.89 -5.95
N ASN A 53 -6.39 5.63 -7.07
CA ASN A 53 -5.15 4.87 -7.07
C ASN A 53 -3.88 5.72 -6.82
N SER A 54 -4.01 6.93 -6.27
CA SER A 54 -2.88 7.84 -6.07
C SER A 54 -1.85 7.26 -5.11
N TYR A 55 -2.26 6.51 -4.07
CA TYR A 55 -1.32 5.82 -3.18
C TYR A 55 -0.24 5.02 -3.93
N PHE A 56 -0.64 4.18 -4.89
CA PHE A 56 0.32 3.36 -5.64
C PHE A 56 1.20 4.19 -6.60
N LYS A 57 0.66 5.29 -7.15
CA LYS A 57 1.42 6.22 -7.98
C LYS A 57 2.49 6.95 -7.17
N GLU A 58 2.11 7.43 -5.98
CA GLU A 58 3.03 8.09 -5.06
C GLU A 58 4.10 7.12 -4.57
N LEU A 59 3.71 5.90 -4.21
CA LEU A 59 4.62 4.84 -3.79
C LEU A 59 5.71 4.56 -4.84
N LEU A 60 5.31 4.36 -6.11
CA LEU A 60 6.25 4.12 -7.22
C LEU A 60 7.14 5.33 -7.57
N SER A 61 6.69 6.54 -7.24
CA SER A 61 7.46 7.76 -7.52
C SER A 61 8.57 8.05 -6.50
N GLY A 62 8.60 7.31 -5.39
CA GLY A 62 9.58 7.50 -4.31
C GLY A 62 9.22 8.61 -3.33
N ASP A 63 10.15 8.90 -2.41
CA ASP A 63 9.96 9.89 -1.35
C ASP A 63 9.76 11.30 -1.92
N LYS A 64 8.71 12.00 -1.48
CA LYS A 64 8.37 13.38 -1.86
C LYS A 64 8.19 14.24 -0.61
N GLU A 65 8.58 15.50 -0.71
CA GLU A 65 8.34 16.46 0.36
C GLU A 65 6.84 16.61 0.63
N GLY A 66 6.46 16.52 1.91
CA GLY A 66 5.07 16.62 2.36
C GLY A 66 4.23 15.35 2.24
N LEU A 67 4.76 14.26 1.65
CA LEU A 67 4.10 12.95 1.63
C LEU A 67 4.91 11.92 2.42
N ILE A 68 4.21 11.00 3.09
CA ILE A 68 4.82 9.91 3.84
C ILE A 68 4.76 8.59 3.07
N GLN A 69 5.80 7.79 3.24
CA GLN A 69 5.80 6.36 2.96
C GLN A 69 6.35 5.63 4.19
N LEU A 70 5.51 4.83 4.83
CA LEU A 70 5.93 4.04 5.99
C LEU A 70 6.89 2.92 5.55
N PRO A 71 7.70 2.38 6.48
CA PRO A 71 8.52 1.20 6.19
C PRO A 71 7.69 0.05 5.59
N SER A 72 6.48 -0.18 6.09
CA SER A 72 5.55 -1.19 5.56
C SER A 72 5.13 -0.93 4.12
N ASP A 73 4.90 0.33 3.72
CA ASP A 73 4.56 0.65 2.32
C ASP A 73 5.74 0.34 1.40
N LYS A 74 6.97 0.66 1.83
CA LYS A 74 8.18 0.41 1.06
C LYS A 74 8.44 -1.09 0.85
N THR A 75 8.07 -1.95 1.81
CA THR A 75 8.18 -3.41 1.63
C THR A 75 7.38 -3.93 0.43
N LEU A 76 6.29 -3.26 0.03
CA LEU A 76 5.49 -3.65 -1.14
C LEU A 76 6.25 -3.49 -2.46
N LEU A 77 7.30 -2.65 -2.49
CA LEU A 77 8.15 -2.45 -3.66
C LEU A 77 9.35 -3.39 -3.70
N GLU A 78 9.79 -3.86 -2.54
CA GLU A 78 10.94 -4.76 -2.37
C GLU A 78 10.56 -6.23 -2.63
N ASP A 79 9.32 -6.60 -2.31
CA ASP A 79 8.83 -7.96 -2.46
C ASP A 79 8.44 -8.29 -3.92
N LEU A 80 8.97 -9.39 -4.44
CA LEU A 80 8.75 -9.84 -5.83
C LEU A 80 7.30 -10.29 -6.10
N VAL A 81 6.56 -10.66 -5.07
CA VAL A 81 5.15 -11.09 -5.15
C VAL A 81 4.22 -9.88 -5.09
N PHE A 82 4.51 -8.88 -4.24
CA PHE A 82 3.66 -7.69 -4.10
C PHE A 82 3.84 -6.68 -5.23
N ARG A 83 5.08 -6.45 -5.67
CA ARG A 83 5.42 -5.41 -6.64
C ARG A 83 4.60 -5.46 -7.94
N PRO A 84 4.36 -6.63 -8.57
CA PRO A 84 3.51 -6.69 -9.77
C PRO A 84 2.08 -6.18 -9.54
N SER A 85 1.52 -6.38 -8.34
CA SER A 85 0.19 -5.87 -7.99
C SER A 85 0.22 -4.34 -7.80
N VAL A 86 1.27 -3.80 -7.17
CA VAL A 86 1.46 -2.34 -7.03
C VAL A 86 1.52 -1.66 -8.40
N GLU A 87 2.35 -2.17 -9.30
CA GLU A 87 2.48 -1.64 -10.67
C GLU A 87 1.16 -1.70 -11.43
N LYS A 88 0.41 -2.80 -11.29
CA LYS A 88 -0.90 -2.97 -11.90
C LYS A 88 -1.92 -1.96 -11.39
N TYR A 89 -2.00 -1.77 -10.07
CA TYR A 89 -2.96 -0.84 -9.46
C TYR A 89 -2.61 0.62 -9.74
N ALA A 90 -1.33 0.97 -9.85
CA ALA A 90 -0.92 2.30 -10.29
C ALA A 90 -1.33 2.60 -11.75
N ALA A 91 -1.23 1.61 -12.64
CA ALA A 91 -1.50 1.78 -14.06
C ALA A 91 -3.01 1.83 -14.39
N ILE A 92 -3.85 1.03 -13.72
CA ILE A 92 -5.25 0.84 -14.12
C ILE A 92 -6.20 1.16 -12.96
N CYS A 93 -6.75 2.37 -12.95
CA CYS A 93 -7.68 2.86 -11.92
C CYS A 93 -8.96 2.03 -11.76
N LYS A 94 -9.38 1.21 -12.75
CA LYS A 94 -10.55 0.31 -12.61
C LYS A 94 -10.22 -1.06 -12.00
N THR A 95 -8.93 -1.35 -11.79
CA THR A 95 -8.48 -2.62 -11.22
C THR A 95 -8.22 -2.51 -9.73
N PHE A 96 -8.08 -1.28 -9.23
CA PHE A 96 -8.02 -0.94 -7.82
C PHE A 96 -9.36 -0.34 -7.38
#